data_AF-K9UR17-F1
#
_entry.id   AF-K9UR17-F1
#
_cell.length_a   1.000
_cell.length_b   1.000
_cell.length_c   1.000
_cell.angle_alpha   90.00
_cell.angle_beta   90.00
_cell.angle_gamma   90.00
#
_symmetry.space_group_name_H-M   'P 1'
#
loop_
_entity.id
_entity.type
_entity.pdbx_description
1 polymer ?
#
loop_
_entity_poly.entity_id
_entity_poly.type
_entity_poly.pdbx_seq_one_letter_code
_entity_poly.pdbx_strand_id
1 'polypeptide(L)'
;MVKYSSGQVVKWSSIQVNKWSSEYVILHLLLANDMGKKKPQTDSTGNIDHDQLFKQLLTTFFLEFLELFAPDLFVAIEPESLEFLPQEYFTDIGVGKRRAMDIIVRVRLRGRPNAPESGRVSVVVNCEHQSGTETDFHRRIFFYFAQLHRKYLQIVYPIALFSFDKPFREEKNNYQVNAPGLQILDFNFLTIQLNQLNWRDFLKRPNPVAAALMAKMSIDPADRPRVKVECLRMIAKLKLDRARTFLLSGFIDSYLRLNSAEQEQFRVEVDKIKLPQERENIMEITTSWKEEGRIEGRVEGQRALAIKLLTRKLGNLSPELLSRLNGLSLDRVEALAEELLDFTSVGDLEVWLAR
;
A
#
# COMPACT_ATOMS: atom_id res chain seq x y z
N MET A 1 -6.44 37.01 8.24
CA MET A 1 -5.31 37.76 7.67
C MET A 1 -4.10 37.53 8.57
N VAL A 2 -3.22 36.58 8.24
CA VAL A 2 -1.91 36.40 8.87
C VAL A 2 -0.94 36.08 7.73
N LYS A 3 -0.06 37.05 7.44
CA LYS A 3 1.01 36.93 6.45
C LYS A 3 2.19 36.21 7.10
N TYR A 4 2.71 35.18 6.45
CA TYR A 4 4.06 34.66 6.74
C TYR A 4 5.01 35.15 5.65
N SER A 5 5.95 35.99 6.07
CA SER A 5 7.13 36.44 5.32
C SER A 5 8.37 35.75 5.87
N SER A 6 9.35 35.55 5.01
CA SER A 6 10.64 34.84 5.17
C SER A 6 10.49 33.32 4.99
N GLY A 7 11.01 32.67 3.95
CA GLY A 7 12.12 33.04 3.07
C GLY A 7 13.41 32.33 3.50
N GLN A 8 13.36 31.00 3.61
CA GLN A 8 14.55 30.15 3.57
C GLN A 8 14.29 28.95 2.68
N VAL A 9 14.93 28.96 1.51
CA VAL A 9 15.03 27.81 0.62
C VAL A 9 16.16 26.95 1.17
N VAL A 10 15.82 25.87 1.86
CA VAL A 10 16.81 24.83 2.22
C VAL A 10 17.06 23.99 0.97
N LYS A 11 18.19 24.23 0.31
CA LYS A 11 18.71 23.35 -0.74
C LYS A 11 19.19 22.05 -0.08
N TRP A 12 18.41 20.98 -0.18
CA TRP A 12 18.89 19.64 0.10
C TRP A 12 19.75 19.16 -1.07
N SER A 13 21.05 19.08 -0.85
CA SER A 13 21.97 18.37 -1.74
C SER A 13 21.95 16.89 -1.35
N SER A 14 21.50 16.06 -2.29
CA SER A 14 21.80 14.62 -2.43
C SER A 14 22.06 13.85 -1.12
N ILE A 15 21.00 13.45 -0.43
CA ILE A 15 21.08 12.31 0.50
C ILE A 15 21.08 11.05 -0.36
N GLN A 16 22.21 10.33 -0.33
CA GLN A 16 22.35 8.99 -0.89
C GLN A 16 21.45 8.02 -0.10
N VAL A 17 20.19 7.89 -0.51
CA VAL A 17 19.32 6.79 -0.08
C VAL A 17 19.63 5.58 -0.97
N ASN A 18 20.75 4.92 -0.68
CA ASN A 18 21.12 3.65 -1.32
C ASN A 18 21.80 2.75 -0.29
N LYS A 19 20.99 1.95 0.41
CA LYS A 19 21.29 0.61 0.94
C LYS A 19 20.17 0.18 1.90
N TRP A 20 19.04 -0.24 1.34
CA TRP A 20 18.19 -1.22 2.02
C TRP A 20 18.45 -2.54 1.31
N SER A 21 19.12 -3.46 2.00
CA SER A 21 19.46 -4.77 1.43
C SER A 21 18.18 -5.53 1.07
N SER A 22 18.22 -6.21 -0.07
CA SER A 22 17.15 -7.03 -0.66
C SER A 22 16.54 -8.06 0.33
N GLU A 23 17.22 -8.37 1.42
CA GLU A 23 16.80 -9.36 2.42
C GLU A 23 15.69 -8.85 3.36
N TYR A 24 15.65 -7.55 3.68
CA TYR A 24 14.59 -6.99 4.54
C TYR A 24 13.24 -6.88 3.84
N VAL A 25 13.23 -6.63 2.52
CA VAL A 25 12.01 -6.58 1.70
C VAL A 25 11.42 -7.99 1.55
N ILE A 26 12.26 -9.02 1.39
CA ILE A 26 11.82 -10.42 1.29
C ILE A 26 11.30 -10.93 2.63
N LEU A 27 11.94 -10.58 3.75
CA LEU A 27 11.45 -10.98 5.08
C LEU A 27 10.13 -10.30 5.45
N HIS A 28 9.93 -9.03 5.05
CA HIS A 28 8.64 -8.34 5.23
C HIS A 28 7.54 -8.84 4.30
N LEU A 29 7.86 -9.24 3.07
CA LEU A 29 6.90 -9.91 2.17
C LEU A 29 6.46 -11.28 2.72
N LEU A 30 7.37 -12.00 3.39
CA LEU A 30 7.06 -13.26 4.05
C LEU A 30 6.24 -13.08 5.34
N LEU A 31 6.48 -12.01 6.11
CA LEU A 31 5.72 -11.69 7.33
C LEU A 31 4.36 -11.04 7.04
N ALA A 32 4.23 -10.29 5.95
CA ALA A 32 2.94 -9.75 5.48
C ALA A 32 1.98 -10.86 5.03
N ASN A 33 2.50 -12.02 4.62
CA ASN A 33 1.72 -13.19 4.26
C ASN A 33 1.13 -13.94 5.48
N ASP A 34 1.53 -13.62 6.72
CA ASP A 34 1.08 -14.31 7.93
C ASP A 34 0.06 -13.49 8.75
N MET A 35 -0.36 -12.32 8.26
CA MET A 35 -1.39 -11.49 8.90
C MET A 35 -2.69 -11.48 8.10
N GLY A 36 -3.66 -12.27 8.57
CA GLY A 36 -5.06 -12.18 8.16
C GLY A 36 -5.43 -13.07 6.98
N LYS A 37 -5.86 -14.30 7.29
CA LYS A 37 -6.51 -15.22 6.34
C LYS A 37 -7.76 -14.57 5.73
N LYS A 38 -7.61 -13.94 4.57
CA LYS A 38 -8.49 -14.09 3.41
C LYS A 38 -7.60 -14.36 2.22
N LYS A 39 -7.89 -15.47 1.54
CA LYS A 39 -7.27 -15.83 0.27
C LYS A 39 -7.37 -14.62 -0.68
N PRO A 40 -6.35 -14.32 -1.50
CA PRO A 40 -6.60 -13.63 -2.75
C PRO A 40 -7.45 -14.59 -3.59
N GLN A 41 -8.77 -14.55 -3.40
CA GLN A 41 -9.69 -15.01 -4.41
C GLN A 41 -9.70 -13.90 -5.45
N THR A 42 -9.03 -14.16 -6.57
CA THR A 42 -9.45 -13.56 -7.83
C THR A 42 -10.91 -13.94 -8.02
N ASP A 43 -11.81 -13.08 -7.57
CA ASP A 43 -13.19 -13.13 -8.03
C ASP A 43 -13.12 -13.04 -9.56
N SER A 44 -13.78 -13.96 -10.24
CA SER A 44 -13.90 -14.03 -11.70
C SER A 44 -14.68 -12.85 -12.31
N THR A 45 -14.89 -11.80 -11.52
CA THR A 45 -15.34 -10.47 -11.90
C THR A 45 -14.16 -9.54 -11.66
N GLY A 46 -13.62 -8.85 -12.68
CA GLY A 46 -12.41 -8.03 -12.60
C GLY A 46 -12.47 -6.84 -11.62
N ASN A 47 -12.65 -7.14 -10.33
CA ASN A 47 -12.75 -6.22 -9.21
C ASN A 47 -11.34 -6.09 -8.61
N ILE A 48 -10.86 -4.86 -8.54
CA ILE A 48 -9.52 -4.57 -8.03
C ILE A 48 -9.55 -4.75 -6.51
N ASP A 49 -8.63 -5.52 -5.94
CA ASP A 49 -8.45 -5.57 -4.49
C ASP A 49 -7.74 -4.29 -4.01
N HIS A 50 -8.56 -3.24 -3.83
CA HIS A 50 -8.07 -1.93 -3.42
C HIS A 50 -7.36 -1.97 -2.07
N ASP A 51 -7.84 -2.79 -1.15
CA ASP A 51 -7.29 -2.88 0.20
C ASP A 51 -5.87 -3.46 0.15
N GLN A 52 -5.69 -4.57 -0.57
CA GLN A 52 -4.39 -5.21 -0.69
C GLN A 52 -3.35 -4.32 -1.39
N LEU A 53 -3.71 -3.68 -2.52
CA LEU A 53 -2.78 -2.83 -3.27
C LEU A 53 -2.32 -1.62 -2.46
N PHE A 54 -3.23 -0.95 -1.75
CA PHE A 54 -2.87 0.19 -0.90
C PHE A 54 -2.06 -0.24 0.32
N LYS A 55 -2.39 -1.38 0.95
CA LYS A 55 -1.60 -1.93 2.05
C LYS A 55 -0.17 -2.22 1.62
N GLN A 56 0.03 -2.86 0.48
CA GLN A 56 1.37 -3.15 -0.05
C GLN A 56 2.15 -1.86 -0.37
N LEU A 57 1.51 -0.88 -1.02
CA LEU A 57 2.14 0.41 -1.31
C LEU A 57 2.57 1.13 -0.02
N LEU A 58 1.67 1.27 0.93
CA LEU A 58 1.90 2.02 2.17
C LEU A 58 2.90 1.32 3.09
N THR A 59 2.88 -0.02 3.18
CA THR A 59 3.87 -0.75 3.99
C THR A 59 5.26 -0.72 3.37
N THR A 60 5.37 -0.69 2.04
CA THR A 60 6.67 -0.63 1.35
C THR A 60 7.30 0.77 1.39
N PHE A 61 6.49 1.82 1.29
CA PHE A 61 6.95 3.21 1.16
C PHE A 61 6.40 4.12 2.27
N PHE A 62 6.31 3.61 3.51
CA PHE A 62 5.64 4.34 4.59
C PHE A 62 6.32 5.65 4.96
N LEU A 63 7.66 5.69 4.93
CA LEU A 63 8.42 6.90 5.22
C LEU A 63 8.21 7.95 4.14
N GLU A 64 8.25 7.56 2.87
CA GLU A 64 7.97 8.42 1.73
C GLU A 64 6.51 8.90 1.72
N PHE A 65 5.57 8.09 2.23
CA PHE A 65 4.18 8.49 2.44
C PHE A 65 4.07 9.60 3.52
N LEU A 66 4.75 9.44 4.66
CA LEU A 66 4.79 10.47 5.71
C LEU A 66 5.48 11.74 5.22
N GLU A 67 6.60 11.63 4.50
CA GLU A 67 7.27 12.78 3.87
C GLU A 67 6.31 13.56 2.97
N LEU A 68 5.48 12.86 2.20
CA LEU A 68 4.60 13.47 1.22
C LEU A 68 3.38 14.17 1.83
N PHE A 69 2.75 13.52 2.82
CA PHE A 69 1.44 13.96 3.34
C PHE A 69 1.44 14.43 4.80
N ALA A 70 2.45 14.07 5.58
CA ALA A 70 2.61 14.48 6.98
C ALA A 70 4.03 15.03 7.24
N PRO A 71 4.50 16.05 6.48
CA PRO A 71 5.89 16.49 6.51
C PRO A 71 6.36 16.95 7.90
N ASP A 72 5.48 17.59 8.68
CA ASP A 72 5.81 18.02 10.06
C ASP A 72 6.09 16.82 10.98
N LEU A 73 5.30 15.75 10.85
CA LEU A 73 5.54 14.51 11.56
C LEU A 73 6.83 13.85 11.06
N PHE A 74 7.04 13.80 9.74
CA PHE A 74 8.22 13.20 9.13
C PHE A 74 9.53 13.84 9.61
N VAL A 75 9.59 15.17 9.71
CA VAL A 75 10.78 15.87 10.22
C VAL A 75 11.00 15.60 11.72
N ALA A 76 9.93 15.31 12.47
CA ALA A 76 9.98 15.07 13.90
C ALA A 76 10.34 13.62 14.29
N ILE A 77 10.44 12.67 13.35
CA ILE A 77 10.70 11.24 13.65
C ILE A 77 12.13 10.80 13.37
N GLU A 78 12.56 9.71 14.03
CA GLU A 78 13.75 8.91 13.72
C GLU A 78 13.37 7.81 12.71
N PRO A 79 13.65 7.95 11.40
CA PRO A 79 13.12 7.04 10.38
C PRO A 79 13.55 5.57 10.57
N GLU A 80 14.75 5.36 11.11
CA GLU A 80 15.32 4.03 11.34
C GLU A 80 14.66 3.27 12.50
N SER A 81 13.81 3.97 13.29
CA SER A 81 13.07 3.38 14.41
C SER A 81 11.70 2.83 14.02
N LEU A 82 11.34 2.90 12.73
CA LEU A 82 10.05 2.45 12.22
C LEU A 82 9.83 0.96 12.52
N GLU A 83 8.71 0.67 13.17
CA GLU A 83 8.28 -0.67 13.55
C GLU A 83 6.81 -0.85 13.14
N PHE A 84 6.52 -1.83 12.28
CA PHE A 84 5.13 -2.23 12.00
C PHE A 84 4.59 -3.05 13.17
N LEU A 85 3.48 -2.59 13.74
CA LEU A 85 2.83 -3.26 14.87
C LEU A 85 1.83 -4.31 14.37
N PRO A 86 1.54 -5.36 15.17
CA PRO A 86 0.56 -6.38 14.81
C PRO A 86 -0.81 -5.76 14.51
N GLN A 87 -1.53 -6.40 13.60
CA GLN A 87 -2.87 -5.97 13.23
C GLN A 87 -3.84 -6.07 14.42
N GLU A 88 -4.56 -4.98 14.71
CA GLU A 88 -5.59 -4.96 15.74
C GLU A 88 -6.98 -5.18 15.15
N TYR A 89 -7.79 -5.98 15.85
CA TYR A 89 -9.19 -6.17 15.50
C TYR A 89 -10.08 -5.36 16.43
N PHE A 90 -11.10 -4.75 15.84
CA PHE A 90 -12.17 -4.05 16.54
C PHE A 90 -13.51 -4.65 16.13
N THR A 91 -14.34 -4.97 17.13
CA THR A 91 -15.73 -5.37 16.88
C THR A 91 -16.60 -4.16 17.15
N ASP A 92 -17.23 -3.63 16.10
CA ASP A 92 -18.25 -2.61 16.28
C ASP A 92 -19.52 -3.29 16.83
N ILE A 93 -19.74 -3.17 18.15
CA ILE A 93 -20.85 -3.80 18.86
C ILE A 93 -22.20 -3.31 18.32
N GLY A 94 -22.28 -2.08 17.79
CA GLY A 94 -23.51 -1.53 17.22
C GLY A 94 -23.85 -2.10 15.84
N VAL A 95 -22.84 -2.55 15.08
CA VAL A 95 -22.99 -3.02 13.69
C VAL A 95 -22.77 -4.54 13.57
N GLY A 96 -22.27 -5.19 14.62
CA GLY A 96 -21.95 -6.62 14.63
C GLY A 96 -20.82 -7.03 13.67
N LYS A 97 -20.04 -6.06 13.18
CA LYS A 97 -18.96 -6.30 12.21
C LYS A 97 -17.61 -6.23 12.89
N ARG A 98 -16.84 -7.31 12.79
CA ARG A 98 -15.42 -7.33 13.12
C ARG A 98 -14.64 -6.71 11.96
N ARG A 99 -13.87 -5.67 12.27
CA ARG A 99 -12.96 -4.99 11.34
C ARG A 99 -11.54 -5.11 11.85
N ALA A 100 -10.59 -5.06 10.94
CA ALA A 100 -9.18 -5.01 11.26
C ALA A 100 -8.69 -3.61 10.89
N MET A 101 -7.83 -3.03 11.73
CA MET A 101 -7.14 -1.79 11.38
C MET A 101 -6.15 -2.08 10.25
N ASP A 102 -5.96 -1.13 9.34
CA ASP A 102 -5.14 -1.39 8.15
C ASP A 102 -3.65 -1.40 8.44
N ILE A 103 -3.09 -0.27 8.86
CA ILE A 103 -1.65 -0.12 9.09
C ILE A 103 -1.41 0.61 10.41
N ILE A 104 -0.67 -0.04 11.30
CA ILE A 104 -0.25 0.52 12.59
C ILE A 104 1.27 0.51 12.62
N VAL A 105 1.87 1.69 12.80
CA VAL A 105 3.32 1.87 12.83
C VAL A 105 3.71 2.56 14.11
N ARG A 106 4.73 2.06 14.80
CA ARG A 106 5.42 2.81 15.86
C ARG A 106 6.68 3.42 15.29
N VAL A 107 6.91 4.68 15.63
CA VAL A 107 8.16 5.37 15.30
C VAL A 107 8.55 6.29 16.46
N ARG A 108 9.85 6.41 16.73
CA ARG A 108 10.36 7.33 17.75
C ARG A 108 10.36 8.75 17.23
N LEU A 109 9.98 9.68 18.11
CA LEU A 109 10.22 11.10 17.89
C LEU A 109 11.68 11.41 18.16
N ARG A 110 12.25 12.34 17.38
CA ARG A 110 13.58 12.88 17.61
C ARG A 110 13.61 13.53 18.98
N GLY A 111 14.37 12.94 19.90
CA GLY A 111 14.63 13.51 21.21
C GLY A 111 15.66 14.63 21.16
N ARG A 112 15.99 15.20 22.33
CA ARG A 112 17.23 15.99 22.46
C ARG A 112 18.43 15.05 22.27
N PRO A 113 19.52 15.49 21.63
CA PRO A 113 20.76 14.72 21.58
C PRO A 113 21.16 14.26 22.99
N ASN A 114 21.50 12.98 23.14
CA ASN A 114 21.93 12.36 24.41
C ASN A 114 20.85 12.21 25.50
N ALA A 115 19.56 12.27 25.16
CA ALA A 115 18.51 11.91 26.12
C ALA A 115 18.61 10.42 26.52
N PRO A 116 18.43 10.08 27.82
CA PRO A 116 18.38 8.69 28.26
C PRO A 116 17.23 7.94 27.59
N GLU A 117 17.35 6.62 27.42
CA GLU A 117 16.33 5.81 26.75
C GLU A 117 14.93 5.94 27.37
N SER A 118 14.87 6.13 28.69
CA SER A 118 13.64 6.38 29.45
C SER A 118 12.92 7.69 29.09
N GLY A 119 13.57 8.59 28.36
CA GLY A 119 13.00 9.87 27.88
C GLY A 119 12.65 9.87 26.39
N ARG A 120 12.83 8.75 25.67
CA ARG A 120 12.45 8.65 24.25
C ARG A 120 10.93 8.53 24.13
N VAL A 121 10.32 9.43 23.37
CA VAL A 121 8.87 9.43 23.12
C VAL A 121 8.62 8.77 21.76
N SER A 122 7.66 7.86 21.71
CA SER A 122 7.21 7.23 20.47
C SER A 122 5.80 7.69 20.11
N VAL A 123 5.53 7.70 18.80
CA VAL A 123 4.21 7.92 18.23
C VAL A 123 3.76 6.65 17.50
N VAL A 124 2.50 6.28 17.71
CA VAL A 124 1.82 5.22 16.98
C VAL A 124 1.01 5.86 15.87
N VAL A 125 1.43 5.71 14.62
CA VAL A 125 0.69 6.15 13.45
C VAL A 125 -0.33 5.08 13.09
N ASN A 126 -1.60 5.45 13.02
CA ASN A 126 -2.66 4.60 12.49
C ASN A 126 -3.10 5.15 11.14
N CYS A 127 -2.84 4.41 10.07
CA CYS A 127 -3.22 4.79 8.72
C CYS A 127 -4.32 3.86 8.22
N GLU A 128 -5.51 4.41 7.98
CA GLU A 128 -6.68 3.70 7.46
C GLU A 128 -6.91 4.08 5.99
N HIS A 129 -7.03 3.08 5.13
CA HIS A 129 -7.40 3.26 3.74
C HIS A 129 -8.91 3.06 3.55
N GLN A 130 -9.52 3.87 2.69
CA GLN A 130 -10.95 3.76 2.42
C GLN A 130 -11.24 4.01 0.93
N SER A 131 -11.68 2.97 0.24
CA SER A 131 -11.99 2.97 -1.20
C SER A 131 -13.45 3.27 -1.53
N GLY A 132 -14.32 3.47 -0.53
CA GLY A 132 -15.74 3.79 -0.72
C GLY A 132 -16.30 4.65 0.43
N THR A 133 -17.46 5.27 0.25
CA THR A 133 -18.06 6.11 1.29
C THR A 133 -18.65 5.29 2.43
N GLU A 134 -18.47 5.77 3.66
CA GLU A 134 -19.07 5.18 4.86
C GLU A 134 -19.49 6.28 5.84
N THR A 135 -20.74 6.21 6.31
CA THR A 135 -21.37 7.26 7.13
C THR A 135 -20.75 7.40 8.51
N ASP A 136 -20.28 6.29 9.09
CA ASP A 136 -19.75 6.23 10.46
C ASP A 136 -18.21 6.21 10.51
N PHE A 137 -17.54 6.49 9.39
CA PHE A 137 -16.07 6.43 9.29
C PHE A 137 -15.37 7.29 10.36
N HIS A 138 -15.80 8.53 10.55
CA HIS A 138 -15.24 9.48 11.52
C HIS A 138 -15.33 8.97 12.97
N ARG A 139 -16.46 8.33 13.31
CA ARG A 139 -16.64 7.68 14.62
C ARG A 139 -15.74 6.45 14.75
N ARG A 140 -15.61 5.67 13.67
CA ARG A 140 -14.76 4.46 13.64
C ARG A 140 -13.29 4.79 13.89
N ILE A 141 -12.75 5.80 13.21
CA ILE A 141 -11.35 6.20 13.40
C ILE A 141 -11.08 6.73 14.82
N PHE A 142 -12.06 7.38 15.45
CA PHE A 142 -11.98 7.73 16.88
C PHE A 142 -11.92 6.49 17.78
N PHE A 143 -12.74 5.47 17.52
CA PHE A 143 -12.67 4.21 18.29
C PHE A 143 -11.34 3.49 18.11
N TYR A 144 -10.77 3.51 16.90
CA TYR A 144 -9.45 2.94 16.65
C TYR A 144 -8.39 3.70 17.46
N PHE A 145 -8.40 5.03 17.41
CA PHE A 145 -7.55 5.87 18.25
C PHE A 145 -7.68 5.50 19.73
N ALA A 146 -8.90 5.43 20.26
CA ALA A 146 -9.13 5.14 21.68
C ALA A 146 -8.58 3.76 22.09
N GLN A 147 -8.75 2.75 21.25
CA GLN A 147 -8.21 1.41 21.48
C GLN A 147 -6.68 1.40 21.47
N LEU A 148 -6.06 2.02 20.47
CA LEU A 148 -4.60 2.08 20.35
C LEU A 148 -3.99 2.90 21.49
N HIS A 149 -4.59 4.03 21.84
CA HIS A 149 -4.14 4.87 22.94
C HIS A 149 -4.25 4.13 24.28
N ARG A 150 -5.35 3.38 24.50
CA ARG A 150 -5.50 2.52 25.69
C ARG A 150 -4.45 1.42 25.74
N LYS A 151 -4.14 0.80 24.60
CA LYS A 151 -3.21 -0.34 24.51
C LYS A 151 -1.76 0.07 24.71
N TYR A 152 -1.33 1.15 24.04
CA TYR A 152 0.07 1.54 23.99
C TYR A 152 0.44 2.67 24.96
N LEU A 153 -0.54 3.47 25.43
CA LEU A 153 -0.31 4.66 26.26
C LEU A 153 0.73 5.62 25.64
N GLN A 154 0.73 5.69 24.32
CA GLN A 154 1.61 6.53 23.49
C GLN A 154 0.77 7.54 22.71
N ILE A 155 1.41 8.57 22.17
CA ILE A 155 0.77 9.48 21.22
C ILE A 155 0.29 8.64 20.03
N VAL A 156 -0.98 8.80 19.63
CA VAL A 156 -1.51 8.15 18.42
C VAL A 156 -1.76 9.23 17.36
N TYR A 157 -1.20 9.06 16.17
CA TYR A 157 -1.35 9.95 15.03
C TYR A 157 -2.25 9.29 13.96
N PRO A 158 -3.56 9.60 13.95
CA PRO A 158 -4.52 9.01 13.02
C PRO A 158 -4.46 9.68 11.63
N ILE A 159 -4.39 8.87 10.58
CA ILE A 159 -4.41 9.26 9.18
C ILE A 159 -5.50 8.47 8.45
N ALA A 160 -6.32 9.17 7.68
CA ALA A 160 -7.32 8.59 6.78
C ALA A 160 -6.95 8.88 5.32
N LEU A 161 -6.77 7.83 4.52
CA LEU A 161 -6.48 7.91 3.09
C LEU A 161 -7.68 7.46 2.27
N PHE A 162 -8.36 8.41 1.64
CA PHE A 162 -9.53 8.15 0.79
C PHE A 162 -9.14 8.04 -0.68
N SER A 163 -9.52 6.92 -1.32
CA SER A 163 -9.17 6.61 -2.71
C SER A 163 -10.37 6.33 -3.62
N PHE A 164 -11.59 6.65 -3.20
CA PHE A 164 -12.77 6.48 -4.05
C PHE A 164 -12.75 7.45 -5.24
N ASP A 165 -13.33 7.05 -6.38
CA ASP A 165 -13.42 7.92 -7.56
C ASP A 165 -14.51 8.99 -7.41
N LYS A 166 -15.58 8.65 -6.68
CA LYS A 166 -16.71 9.53 -6.34
C LYS A 166 -17.16 9.24 -4.92
N PRO A 167 -17.77 10.20 -4.22
CA PRO A 167 -18.07 11.58 -4.64
C PRO A 167 -16.85 12.53 -4.59
N PHE A 168 -16.96 13.69 -5.23
CA PHE A 168 -15.99 14.79 -5.15
C PHE A 168 -16.33 15.80 -4.03
N ARG A 169 -17.01 15.36 -2.97
CA ARG A 169 -17.18 16.19 -1.76
C ARG A 169 -15.95 16.07 -0.89
N GLU A 170 -15.59 17.12 -0.17
CA GLU A 170 -14.54 17.03 0.85
C GLU A 170 -15.01 16.14 2.01
N GLU A 171 -14.11 15.25 2.47
CA GLU A 171 -14.32 14.47 3.68
C GLU A 171 -13.89 15.27 4.92
N LYS A 172 -14.67 15.12 6.00
CA LYS A 172 -14.33 15.76 7.27
C LYS A 172 -13.04 15.14 7.83
N ASN A 173 -12.36 15.91 8.67
CA ASN A 173 -11.12 15.54 9.36
C ASN A 173 -11.31 15.44 10.88
N ASN A 174 -12.56 15.43 11.36
CA ASN A 174 -12.86 15.35 12.78
C ASN A 174 -14.11 14.52 13.10
N TYR A 175 -14.22 14.16 14.38
CA TYR A 175 -15.40 13.58 15.00
C TYR A 175 -15.73 14.34 16.29
N GLN A 176 -16.95 14.86 16.37
CA GLN A 176 -17.40 15.70 17.48
C GLN A 176 -18.54 15.03 18.25
N VAL A 177 -18.52 15.18 19.57
CA VAL A 177 -19.60 14.78 20.47
C VAL A 177 -20.04 16.00 21.26
N ASN A 178 -21.31 16.37 21.13
CA ASN A 178 -21.88 17.55 21.75
C ASN A 178 -23.09 17.18 22.62
N ALA A 179 -23.22 17.84 23.77
CA ALA A 179 -24.42 17.85 24.60
C ALA A 179 -24.88 19.31 24.80
N PRO A 180 -26.12 19.56 25.26
CA PRO A 180 -26.58 20.91 25.51
C PRO A 180 -25.62 21.71 26.41
N GLY A 181 -25.05 22.79 25.86
CA GLY A 181 -24.10 23.65 26.57
C GLY A 181 -22.66 23.13 26.70
N LEU A 182 -22.30 21.97 26.11
CA LEU A 182 -20.98 21.37 26.26
C LEU A 182 -20.51 20.61 25.01
N GLN A 183 -19.34 20.98 24.48
CA GLN A 183 -18.59 20.17 23.52
C GLN A 183 -17.76 19.14 24.30
N ILE A 184 -18.18 17.87 24.26
CA ILE A 184 -17.56 16.78 25.04
C ILE A 184 -16.26 16.32 24.38
N LEU A 185 -16.23 16.27 23.05
CA LEU A 185 -15.10 15.76 22.28
C LEU A 185 -14.95 16.54 20.96
N ASP A 186 -13.71 16.87 20.62
CA ASP A 186 -13.29 17.26 19.26
C ASP A 186 -12.06 16.45 18.86
N PHE A 187 -12.30 15.28 18.27
CA PHE A 187 -11.23 14.39 17.84
C PHE A 187 -10.83 14.74 16.41
N ASN A 188 -9.54 15.03 16.17
CA ASN A 188 -9.00 15.40 14.87
C ASN A 188 -8.08 14.31 14.31
N PHE A 189 -8.06 14.18 12.99
CA PHE A 189 -7.17 13.28 12.27
C PHE A 189 -6.74 13.87 10.94
N LEU A 190 -5.63 13.37 10.37
CA LEU A 190 -5.16 13.82 9.06
C LEU A 190 -6.00 13.17 7.95
N THR A 191 -6.67 13.98 7.13
CA THR A 191 -7.41 13.52 5.96
C THR A 191 -6.60 13.73 4.69
N ILE A 192 -6.39 12.66 3.92
CA ILE A 192 -5.79 12.69 2.59
C ILE A 192 -6.83 12.13 1.62
N GLN A 193 -7.38 12.97 0.76
CA GLN A 193 -8.43 12.56 -0.19
C GLN A 193 -7.93 12.69 -1.63
N LEU A 194 -7.59 11.55 -2.25
CA LEU A 194 -6.85 11.54 -3.52
C LEU A 194 -7.63 12.21 -4.65
N ASN A 195 -8.93 11.95 -4.78
CA ASN A 195 -9.75 12.53 -5.85
C ASN A 195 -9.99 14.05 -5.72
N GLN A 196 -9.48 14.70 -4.66
CA GLN A 196 -9.42 16.16 -4.50
C GLN A 196 -8.04 16.75 -4.81
N LEU A 197 -7.01 15.91 -4.93
CA LEU A 197 -5.65 16.34 -5.20
C LEU A 197 -5.42 16.43 -6.71
N ASN A 198 -4.79 17.51 -7.17
CA ASN A 198 -4.39 17.63 -8.57
C ASN A 198 -3.03 16.96 -8.78
N TRP A 199 -2.98 15.93 -9.63
CA TRP A 199 -1.75 15.18 -9.90
C TRP A 199 -0.59 16.06 -10.39
N ARG A 200 -0.87 17.19 -11.04
CA ARG A 200 0.15 18.13 -11.55
C ARG A 200 1.01 18.72 -10.43
N ASP A 201 0.46 18.86 -9.22
CA ASP A 201 1.16 19.41 -8.06
C ASP A 201 2.25 18.46 -7.52
N PHE A 202 2.23 17.20 -7.99
CA PHE A 202 3.13 16.14 -7.55
C PHE A 202 4.29 15.88 -8.53
N LEU A 203 4.23 16.41 -9.77
CA LEU A 203 5.22 16.14 -10.82
C LEU A 203 6.67 16.51 -10.47
N LYS A 204 6.84 17.50 -9.61
CA LYS A 204 8.16 18.01 -9.21
C LYS A 204 8.66 17.39 -7.90
N ARG A 205 7.89 16.49 -7.30
CA ARG A 205 8.25 15.82 -6.03
C ARG A 205 8.81 14.44 -6.37
N PRO A 206 10.13 14.19 -6.28
CA PRO A 206 10.72 12.89 -6.57
C PRO A 206 10.40 11.92 -5.42
N ASN A 207 9.17 11.41 -5.39
CA ASN A 207 8.67 10.55 -4.31
C ASN A 207 7.90 9.36 -4.92
N PRO A 208 8.22 8.11 -4.55
CA PRO A 208 7.60 6.91 -5.13
C PRO A 208 6.10 6.83 -4.86
N VAL A 209 5.64 7.26 -3.69
CA VAL A 209 4.22 7.28 -3.33
C VAL A 209 3.46 8.30 -4.19
N ALA A 210 4.06 9.46 -4.44
CA ALA A 210 3.51 10.42 -5.40
C ALA A 210 3.37 9.80 -6.79
N ALA A 211 4.40 9.10 -7.28
CA ALA A 211 4.36 8.44 -8.59
C ALA A 211 3.19 7.47 -8.73
N ALA A 212 2.93 6.65 -7.70
CA ALA A 212 1.83 5.70 -7.68
C ALA A 212 0.46 6.38 -7.52
N LEU A 213 0.31 7.23 -6.50
CA LEU A 213 -1.00 7.77 -6.12
C LEU A 213 -1.55 8.79 -7.11
N MET A 214 -0.71 9.40 -7.96
CA MET A 214 -1.18 10.22 -9.09
C MET A 214 -2.21 9.49 -9.96
N ALA A 215 -2.14 8.16 -10.09
CA ALA A 215 -3.12 7.34 -10.82
C ALA A 215 -4.53 7.35 -10.20
N LYS A 216 -4.67 7.78 -8.95
CA LYS A 216 -5.92 7.86 -8.18
C LYS A 216 -6.30 9.28 -7.79
N MET A 217 -5.56 10.27 -8.29
CA MET A 217 -5.84 11.69 -8.06
C MET A 217 -6.92 12.24 -9.01
N SER A 218 -7.21 13.53 -8.92
CA SER A 218 -8.12 14.20 -9.86
C SER A 218 -7.49 14.29 -11.25
N ILE A 219 -7.91 13.42 -12.18
CA ILE A 219 -7.42 13.32 -13.55
C ILE A 219 -8.56 13.64 -14.52
N ASP A 220 -8.36 14.61 -15.42
CA ASP A 220 -9.24 14.78 -16.58
C ASP A 220 -9.12 13.54 -17.48
N PRO A 221 -10.23 12.94 -17.96
CA PRO A 221 -10.18 11.80 -18.86
C PRO A 221 -9.21 11.96 -20.05
N ALA A 222 -9.08 13.18 -20.61
CA ALA A 222 -8.15 13.45 -21.70
C ALA A 222 -6.66 13.41 -21.28
N ASP A 223 -6.37 13.65 -20.00
CA ASP A 223 -5.01 13.63 -19.46
C ASP A 223 -4.54 12.23 -19.08
N ARG A 224 -5.42 11.21 -19.02
CA ARG A 224 -5.08 9.87 -18.53
C ARG A 224 -3.80 9.27 -19.13
N PRO A 225 -3.55 9.31 -20.47
CA PRO A 225 -2.30 8.82 -21.03
C PRO A 225 -1.08 9.60 -20.54
N ARG A 226 -1.22 10.93 -20.45
CA ARG A 226 -0.15 11.83 -19.99
C ARG A 226 0.20 11.59 -18.52
N VAL A 227 -0.81 11.39 -17.65
CA VAL A 227 -0.57 11.04 -16.25
C VAL A 227 0.25 9.76 -16.16
N LYS A 228 -0.12 8.74 -16.93
CA LYS A 228 0.61 7.47 -16.94
C LYS A 228 2.07 7.63 -17.35
N VAL A 229 2.34 8.43 -18.39
CA VAL A 229 3.72 8.74 -18.81
C VAL A 229 4.48 9.41 -17.68
N GLU A 230 3.91 10.42 -17.03
CA GLU A 230 4.59 11.14 -15.95
C GLU A 230 4.82 10.28 -14.69
N CYS A 231 3.88 9.38 -14.35
CA CYS A 231 4.07 8.39 -13.30
C CYS A 231 5.29 7.48 -13.58
N LEU A 232 5.34 6.88 -14.77
CA LEU A 232 6.44 5.99 -15.17
C LEU A 232 7.77 6.74 -15.30
N ARG A 233 7.72 7.97 -15.79
CA ARG A 233 8.87 8.87 -15.89
C ARG A 233 9.44 9.18 -14.50
N MET A 234 8.59 9.39 -13.51
CA MET A 234 9.02 9.60 -12.12
C MET A 234 9.68 8.34 -11.56
N ILE A 235 9.09 7.16 -11.75
CA ILE A 235 9.67 5.87 -11.34
C ILE A 235 11.06 5.66 -11.97
N ALA A 236 11.18 5.89 -13.28
CA ALA A 236 12.44 5.77 -14.00
C ALA A 236 13.55 6.69 -13.44
N LYS A 237 13.19 7.87 -12.93
CA LYS A 237 14.14 8.82 -12.32
C LYS A 237 14.56 8.43 -10.91
N LEU A 238 13.67 7.77 -10.16
CA LEU A 238 13.95 7.36 -8.78
C LEU A 238 14.98 6.24 -8.70
N LYS A 239 15.22 5.50 -9.79
CA LYS A 239 16.20 4.39 -9.86
C LYS A 239 16.04 3.39 -8.72
N LEU A 240 14.79 3.00 -8.46
CA LEU A 240 14.45 2.03 -7.44
C LEU A 240 14.94 0.63 -7.84
N ASP A 241 15.00 -0.27 -6.86
CA ASP A 241 15.20 -1.68 -7.17
C ASP A 241 14.05 -2.27 -7.99
N ARG A 242 14.27 -3.47 -8.55
CA ARG A 242 13.31 -4.14 -9.43
C ARG A 242 11.97 -4.40 -8.74
N ALA A 243 11.97 -4.87 -7.50
CA ALA A 243 10.75 -5.22 -6.78
C ALA A 243 9.89 -3.98 -6.49
N ARG A 244 10.52 -2.89 -6.04
CA ARG A 244 9.84 -1.60 -5.83
C ARG A 244 9.31 -1.00 -7.12
N THR A 245 10.09 -1.07 -8.21
CA THR A 245 9.68 -0.62 -9.55
C THR A 245 8.47 -1.42 -10.04
N PHE A 246 8.50 -2.75 -9.87
CA PHE A 246 7.43 -3.66 -10.22
C PHE A 246 6.14 -3.32 -9.46
N LEU A 247 6.22 -3.18 -8.13
CA LEU A 247 5.08 -2.81 -7.27
C LEU A 247 4.41 -1.50 -7.73
N LEU A 248 5.19 -0.43 -7.92
CA LEU A 248 4.64 0.86 -8.34
C LEU A 248 4.01 0.79 -9.74
N SER A 249 4.65 0.08 -10.67
CA SER A 249 4.14 -0.09 -12.03
C SER A 249 2.82 -0.85 -12.04
N GLY A 250 2.72 -1.91 -11.23
CA GLY A 250 1.49 -2.67 -11.07
C GLY A 250 0.36 -1.92 -10.41
N PHE A 251 0.67 -1.10 -9.42
CA PHE A 251 -0.29 -0.18 -8.80
C PHE A 251 -0.86 0.80 -9.85
N ILE A 252 0.00 1.43 -10.65
CA ILE A 252 -0.43 2.36 -11.71
C ILE A 252 -1.27 1.64 -12.76
N ASP A 253 -0.87 0.45 -13.20
CA ASP A 253 -1.60 -0.30 -14.25
C ASP A 253 -2.98 -0.78 -13.79
N SER A 254 -3.13 -1.04 -12.49
CA SER A 254 -4.40 -1.45 -11.89
C SER A 254 -5.43 -0.30 -11.91
N TYR A 255 -5.00 0.94 -11.66
CA TYR A 255 -5.91 2.09 -11.58
C TYR A 255 -5.98 2.96 -12.84
N LEU A 256 -4.91 2.96 -13.65
CA LEU A 256 -4.78 3.74 -14.87
C LEU A 256 -4.60 2.81 -16.08
N ARG A 257 -5.54 1.87 -16.22
CA ARG A 257 -5.65 1.00 -17.38
C ARG A 257 -6.13 1.80 -18.59
N LEU A 258 -5.27 1.91 -19.59
CA LEU A 258 -5.56 2.63 -20.82
C LEU A 258 -6.31 1.73 -21.82
N ASN A 259 -7.32 2.30 -22.48
CA ASN A 259 -7.97 1.67 -23.62
C ASN A 259 -7.09 1.77 -24.90
N SER A 260 -7.51 1.17 -26.01
CA SER A 260 -6.72 1.14 -27.25
C SER A 260 -6.38 2.53 -27.81
N ALA A 261 -7.30 3.49 -27.73
CA ALA A 261 -7.08 4.85 -28.21
C ALA A 261 -6.14 5.62 -27.26
N GLU A 262 -6.35 5.50 -25.95
CA GLU A 262 -5.47 6.05 -24.92
C GLU A 262 -4.05 5.45 -25.01
N GLN A 263 -3.91 4.18 -25.39
CA GLN A 263 -2.62 3.52 -25.54
C GLN A 263 -1.83 4.05 -26.74
N GLU A 264 -2.51 4.45 -27.83
CA GLU A 264 -1.87 5.16 -28.94
C GLU A 264 -1.42 6.56 -28.50
N GLN A 265 -2.27 7.28 -27.78
CA GLN A 265 -1.91 8.57 -27.20
C GLN A 265 -0.73 8.46 -26.23
N PHE A 266 -0.67 7.39 -25.43
CA PHE A 266 0.46 7.10 -24.55
C PHE A 266 1.77 6.96 -25.33
N ARG A 267 1.77 6.22 -26.46
CA ARG A 267 2.95 6.10 -27.33
C ARG A 267 3.40 7.47 -27.84
N VAL A 268 2.45 8.26 -28.33
CA VAL A 268 2.71 9.63 -28.81
C VAL A 268 3.27 10.53 -27.69
N GLU A 269 2.75 10.43 -26.46
CA GLU A 269 3.28 11.19 -25.31
C GLU A 269 4.69 10.75 -24.91
N VAL A 270 5.00 9.44 -24.98
CA VAL A 270 6.37 8.94 -24.78
C VAL A 270 7.30 9.47 -25.86
N ASP A 271 6.88 9.51 -27.12
CA ASP A 271 7.70 9.99 -28.23
C ASP A 271 8.03 11.49 -28.15
N LYS A 272 7.21 12.29 -27.47
CA LYS A 272 7.49 13.71 -27.19
C LYS A 272 8.66 13.92 -26.23
N ILE A 273 9.09 12.89 -25.49
CA ILE A 273 10.20 12.99 -24.55
C ILE A 273 11.51 13.16 -25.31
N LYS A 274 12.19 14.29 -25.07
CA LYS A 274 13.39 14.70 -25.80
C LYS A 274 14.58 13.76 -25.59
N LEU A 275 14.71 13.15 -24.42
CA LEU A 275 15.85 12.31 -24.06
C LEU A 275 15.58 10.85 -24.46
N PRO A 276 16.36 10.24 -25.38
CA PRO A 276 16.18 8.85 -25.79
C PRO A 276 16.24 7.87 -24.62
N GLN A 277 17.20 8.04 -23.70
CA GLN A 277 17.34 7.18 -22.52
C GLN A 277 16.09 7.21 -21.63
N GLU A 278 15.45 8.36 -21.49
CA GLU A 278 14.25 8.50 -20.67
C GLU A 278 13.07 7.74 -21.28
N ARG A 279 12.96 7.74 -22.62
CA ARG A 279 11.98 6.91 -23.35
C ARG A 279 12.25 5.44 -23.16
N GLU A 280 13.51 5.02 -23.33
CA GLU A 280 13.92 3.63 -23.18
C GLU A 280 13.58 3.10 -21.79
N ASN A 281 13.91 3.83 -20.73
CA ASN A 281 13.61 3.43 -19.36
C ASN A 281 12.10 3.27 -19.12
N ILE A 282 11.25 4.15 -19.66
CA ILE A 282 9.79 4.04 -19.54
C ILE A 282 9.28 2.78 -20.28
N MET A 283 9.83 2.52 -21.46
CA MET A 283 9.46 1.35 -22.27
C MET A 283 9.93 0.05 -21.62
N GLU A 284 11.12 0.03 -21.02
CA GLU A 284 11.66 -1.09 -20.26
C GLU A 284 10.77 -1.42 -19.07
N ILE A 285 10.42 -0.42 -18.25
CA ILE A 285 9.49 -0.60 -17.11
C ILE A 285 8.16 -1.19 -17.58
N THR A 286 7.57 -0.61 -18.64
CA THR A 286 6.27 -1.06 -19.17
C THR A 286 6.32 -2.50 -19.69
N THR A 287 7.44 -2.88 -20.33
CA THR A 287 7.60 -4.21 -20.93
C THR A 287 7.92 -5.27 -19.87
N SER A 288 8.87 -4.97 -18.97
CA SER A 288 9.26 -5.86 -17.87
C SER A 288 8.08 -6.16 -16.96
N TRP A 289 7.31 -5.13 -16.58
CA TRP A 289 6.10 -5.28 -15.78
C TRP A 289 5.07 -6.22 -16.43
N LYS A 290 4.81 -6.05 -17.73
CA LYS A 290 3.84 -6.90 -18.45
C LYS A 290 4.28 -8.35 -18.53
N GLU A 291 5.56 -8.60 -18.77
CA GLU A 291 6.08 -9.97 -18.86
C GLU A 291 6.13 -10.63 -17.48
N GLU A 292 6.62 -9.93 -16.46
CA GLU A 292 6.62 -10.43 -15.08
C GLU A 292 5.20 -10.69 -14.58
N GLY A 293 4.25 -9.78 -14.81
CA GLY A 293 2.84 -9.98 -14.44
C GLY A 293 2.18 -11.15 -15.20
N ARG A 294 2.61 -11.43 -16.44
CA ARG A 294 2.16 -12.62 -17.20
C ARG A 294 2.70 -13.90 -16.58
N ILE A 295 3.96 -13.89 -16.13
CA ILE A 295 4.59 -15.02 -15.44
C ILE A 295 3.91 -15.25 -14.08
N GLU A 296 3.78 -14.22 -13.25
CA GLU A 296 3.10 -14.31 -11.95
C GLU A 296 1.66 -14.80 -12.10
N GLY A 297 0.89 -14.22 -13.03
CA GLY A 297 -0.48 -14.66 -13.29
C GLY A 297 -0.58 -16.12 -13.73
N ARG A 298 0.42 -16.63 -14.47
CA ARG A 298 0.52 -18.07 -14.80
C ARG A 298 0.81 -18.91 -13.55
N VAL A 299 1.76 -18.50 -12.71
CA VAL A 299 2.12 -19.22 -11.48
C VAL A 299 0.92 -19.27 -10.53
N GLU A 300 0.27 -18.14 -10.29
CA GLU A 300 -0.92 -18.05 -9.45
C GLU A 300 -2.06 -18.90 -10.00
N GLY A 301 -2.29 -18.88 -11.32
CA GLY A 301 -3.32 -19.69 -11.98
C GLY A 301 -3.07 -21.19 -11.82
N GLN A 302 -1.84 -21.65 -12.06
CA GLN A 302 -1.47 -23.05 -11.88
C GLN A 302 -1.59 -23.48 -10.41
N ARG A 303 -1.12 -22.64 -9.49
CA ARG A 303 -1.20 -22.91 -8.04
C ARG A 303 -2.64 -22.98 -7.56
N ALA A 304 -3.48 -22.03 -7.96
CA ALA A 304 -4.90 -22.01 -7.61
C ALA A 304 -5.62 -23.27 -8.13
N LEU A 305 -5.27 -23.71 -9.35
CA LEU A 305 -5.78 -24.96 -9.91
C LEU A 305 -5.31 -26.18 -9.09
N ALA A 306 -4.03 -26.28 -8.76
CA ALA A 306 -3.48 -27.36 -7.95
C ALA A 306 -4.16 -27.44 -6.58
N ILE A 307 -4.30 -26.31 -5.88
CA ILE A 307 -5.00 -26.22 -4.59
C ILE A 307 -6.47 -26.66 -4.74
N LYS A 308 -7.15 -26.23 -5.81
CA LYS A 308 -8.55 -26.61 -6.06
C LYS A 308 -8.70 -28.11 -6.32
N LEU A 309 -7.78 -28.72 -7.07
CA LEU A 309 -7.76 -30.16 -7.33
C LEU A 309 -7.47 -30.96 -6.05
N LEU A 310 -6.46 -30.54 -5.27
CA LEU A 310 -6.14 -31.16 -3.98
C LEU A 310 -7.32 -31.07 -3.00
N THR A 311 -7.96 -29.90 -2.90
CA THR A 311 -9.13 -29.71 -2.03
C THR A 311 -10.30 -30.60 -2.47
N ARG A 312 -10.49 -30.79 -3.78
CA ARG A 312 -11.53 -31.69 -4.32
C ARG A 312 -11.22 -33.16 -4.03
N LYS A 313 -9.95 -33.56 -4.06
CA LYS A 313 -9.52 -34.96 -3.93
C LYS A 313 -9.37 -35.40 -2.46
N LEU A 314 -8.76 -34.56 -1.64
CA LEU A 314 -8.36 -34.86 -0.27
C LEU A 314 -9.29 -34.23 0.78
N GLY A 315 -10.27 -33.42 0.34
CA GLY A 315 -11.15 -32.66 1.22
C GLY A 315 -10.53 -31.35 1.70
N ASN A 316 -11.06 -30.79 2.79
CA ASN A 316 -10.59 -29.51 3.30
C ASN A 316 -9.13 -29.59 3.79
N LEU A 317 -8.25 -28.83 3.14
CA LEU A 317 -6.87 -28.67 3.56
C LEU A 317 -6.78 -27.72 4.76
N SER A 318 -5.90 -28.06 5.71
CA SER A 318 -5.62 -27.19 6.84
C SER A 318 -5.02 -25.86 6.37
N PRO A 319 -5.23 -24.76 7.11
CA PRO A 319 -4.64 -23.48 6.73
C PRO A 319 -3.11 -23.50 6.66
N GLU A 320 -2.47 -24.36 7.44
CA GLU A 320 -1.01 -24.54 7.47
C GLU A 320 -0.52 -25.17 6.16
N LEU A 321 -1.25 -26.16 5.62
CA LEU A 321 -0.97 -26.74 4.31
C LEU A 321 -1.20 -25.74 3.19
N LEU A 322 -2.27 -24.95 3.26
CA LEU A 322 -2.51 -23.88 2.29
C LEU A 322 -1.40 -22.84 2.28
N SER A 323 -0.85 -22.48 3.45
CA SER A 323 0.28 -21.56 3.55
C SER A 323 1.53 -22.13 2.86
N ARG A 324 1.86 -23.40 3.12
CA ARG A 324 2.99 -24.09 2.45
C ARG A 324 2.81 -24.18 0.94
N LEU A 325 1.60 -24.50 0.47
CA LEU A 325 1.25 -24.54 -0.95
C LEU A 325 1.38 -23.16 -1.62
N ASN A 326 1.01 -22.10 -0.92
CA ASN A 326 1.16 -20.72 -1.37
C ASN A 326 2.62 -20.29 -1.48
N GLY A 327 3.53 -20.89 -0.71
CA GLY A 327 4.97 -20.63 -0.76
C GLY A 327 5.74 -21.40 -1.82
N LEU A 328 5.11 -22.29 -2.61
CA LEU A 328 5.82 -23.12 -3.59
C LEU A 328 6.29 -22.31 -4.81
N SER A 329 7.50 -22.62 -5.31
CA SER A 329 8.00 -22.14 -6.60
C SER A 329 7.21 -22.73 -7.77
N LEU A 330 7.33 -22.13 -8.96
CA LEU A 330 6.65 -22.60 -10.17
C LEU A 330 6.95 -24.07 -10.47
N ASP A 331 8.22 -24.45 -10.48
CA ASP A 331 8.65 -25.83 -10.77
C ASP A 331 8.04 -26.84 -9.78
N ARG A 332 7.93 -26.45 -8.50
CA ARG A 332 7.28 -27.27 -7.47
C ARG A 332 5.77 -27.34 -7.68
N VAL A 333 5.12 -26.26 -8.09
CA VAL A 333 3.69 -26.27 -8.42
C VAL A 333 3.42 -27.17 -9.63
N GLU A 334 4.26 -27.13 -10.66
CA GLU A 334 4.14 -27.99 -11.84
C GLU A 334 4.39 -29.47 -11.47
N ALA A 335 5.42 -29.79 -10.68
CA ALA A 335 5.65 -31.15 -10.17
C ALA A 335 4.48 -31.66 -9.29
N LEU A 336 3.95 -30.80 -8.42
CA LEU A 336 2.77 -31.12 -7.61
C LEU A 336 1.55 -31.40 -8.48
N ALA A 337 1.38 -30.69 -9.60
CA ALA A 337 0.25 -30.89 -10.51
C ALA A 337 0.27 -32.27 -11.18
N GLU A 338 1.45 -32.87 -11.35
CA GLU A 338 1.61 -34.24 -11.86
C GLU A 338 1.36 -35.27 -10.74
N GLU A 339 2.02 -35.13 -9.59
CA GLU A 339 1.96 -36.10 -8.49
C GLU A 339 0.63 -36.08 -7.71
N LEU A 340 -0.11 -34.96 -7.72
CA LEU A 340 -1.39 -34.87 -7.00
C LEU A 340 -2.42 -35.88 -7.49
N LEU A 341 -2.26 -36.41 -8.71
CA LEU A 341 -3.14 -37.42 -9.29
C LEU A 341 -2.98 -38.80 -8.64
N ASP A 342 -1.88 -39.03 -7.91
CA ASP A 342 -1.63 -40.28 -7.18
C ASP A 342 -1.97 -40.19 -5.68
N PHE A 343 -2.18 -38.98 -5.15
CA PHE A 343 -2.48 -38.81 -3.71
C PHE A 343 -3.82 -39.43 -3.32
N THR A 344 -3.82 -40.26 -2.28
CA THR A 344 -5.02 -40.90 -1.73
C THR A 344 -5.45 -40.27 -0.41
N SER A 345 -4.53 -39.60 0.29
CA SER A 345 -4.77 -38.99 1.59
C SER A 345 -4.03 -37.66 1.76
N VAL A 346 -4.41 -36.88 2.77
CA VAL A 346 -3.69 -35.65 3.16
C VAL A 346 -2.24 -35.96 3.58
N GLY A 347 -1.98 -37.16 4.12
CA GLY A 347 -0.62 -37.60 4.47
C GLY A 347 0.32 -37.67 3.28
N ASP A 348 -0.17 -38.02 2.09
CA ASP A 348 0.65 -38.06 0.86
C ASP A 348 1.14 -36.65 0.49
N LEU A 349 0.26 -35.66 0.63
CA LEU A 349 0.58 -34.25 0.42
C LEU A 349 1.58 -33.74 1.48
N GLU A 350 1.41 -34.12 2.75
CA GLU A 350 2.34 -33.73 3.83
C GLU A 350 3.75 -34.27 3.60
N VAL A 351 3.86 -35.54 3.20
CA VAL A 351 5.12 -36.18 2.84
C VAL A 351 5.75 -35.50 1.63
N TRP A 352 4.95 -35.21 0.59
CA TRP A 352 5.44 -34.52 -0.60
C TRP A 352 5.99 -33.12 -0.28
N LEU A 353 5.26 -32.34 0.52
CA LEU A 353 5.68 -31.01 0.92
C LEU A 353 6.93 -31.01 1.83
N ALA A 354 7.24 -32.14 2.48
CA ALA A 354 8.42 -32.31 3.33
C ALA A 354 9.68 -32.70 2.56
N ARG A 355 9.57 -33.14 1.30
CA ARG A 355 10.69 -33.28 0.36
C ARG A 355 11.09 -31.92 -0.16
#